data_AF-A0A6G0Y4S5-F1
#
_entry.id   AF-A0A6G0Y4S5-F1
#
_cell.length_a   1.000
_cell.length_b   1.000
_cell.length_c   1.000
_cell.angle_alpha   90.00
_cell.angle_beta   90.00
_cell.angle_gamma   90.00
#
_symmetry.space_group_name_H-M   'P 1'
#
loop_
_entity.id
_entity.type
_entity.pdbx_description
1 polymer ?
#
loop_
_entity_poly.entity_id
_entity_poly.type
_entity_poly.pdbx_seq_one_letter_code
_entity_poly.pdbx_strand_id
1 'polypeptide(L)'
;MAELLSHYVSASIKTCVATTELKSLTLDTAYFIDIVKNMFDSANSKNLYDPNPNRKPMCDLNPQVLENLENANKLFKNAIKQKNITTPPCFVGIVWTTNAISQLYESENLEIVSSSINKDYFLMTNKFTQNALNNLFSIMRQKNGYNRNPTARTFRCCFGHICTYSLMSCGSNCSNCELDEEGPLA
;
A
#
# COMPACT_ATOMS: atom_id res chain seq x y z
N MET A 1 -12.76 4.13 -0.63
CA MET A 1 -12.00 5.40 -0.56
C MET A 1 -11.66 5.97 -1.94
N ALA A 2 -11.55 5.12 -2.98
CA ALA A 2 -10.99 5.52 -4.28
C ALA A 2 -11.86 6.45 -5.17
N GLU A 3 -13.19 6.49 -5.01
CA GLU A 3 -14.04 7.29 -5.90
C GLU A 3 -14.16 8.76 -5.48
N LEU A 4 -14.36 9.01 -4.18
CA LEU A 4 -14.57 10.37 -3.65
C LEU A 4 -13.30 11.22 -3.73
N LEU A 5 -12.16 10.66 -3.34
CA LEU A 5 -10.86 11.33 -3.38
C LEU A 5 -10.10 10.86 -4.61
N SER A 6 -10.68 11.10 -5.79
CA SER A 6 -10.13 10.66 -7.07
C SER A 6 -9.57 11.83 -7.88
N HIS A 7 -8.68 11.50 -8.82
CA HIS A 7 -8.14 12.48 -9.77
C HIS A 7 -9.26 13.14 -10.60
N TYR A 8 -10.30 12.38 -10.97
CA TYR A 8 -11.44 12.93 -11.69
C TYR A 8 -12.18 13.99 -10.89
N VAL A 9 -12.40 13.77 -9.59
CA VAL A 9 -13.06 14.76 -8.72
C VAL A 9 -12.22 16.04 -8.64
N SER A 10 -10.91 15.92 -8.44
CA SER A 10 -10.00 17.08 -8.44
C SER A 10 -10.01 17.83 -9.78
N ALA A 11 -9.90 17.11 -10.90
CA ALA A 11 -9.92 17.68 -12.24
C ALA A 11 -11.25 18.40 -12.54
N SER A 12 -12.38 17.81 -12.15
CA SER A 12 -13.69 18.44 -12.29
C SER A 12 -13.81 19.72 -11.47
N ILE A 13 -13.35 19.72 -10.21
CA ILE A 13 -13.34 20.93 -9.38
C ILE A 13 -12.50 22.03 -10.02
N LYS A 14 -11.28 21.71 -10.47
CA LYS A 14 -10.40 22.66 -11.17
C LYS A 14 -11.05 23.23 -12.42
N THR A 15 -11.73 22.39 -13.20
CA THR A 15 -12.44 22.80 -14.42
C THR A 15 -13.59 23.76 -14.09
N CYS A 16 -14.45 23.42 -13.13
CA CYS A 16 -15.56 24.28 -12.73
C CYS A 16 -15.11 25.61 -12.10
N VAL A 17 -13.95 25.64 -11.43
CA VAL A 17 -13.34 26.91 -10.99
C VAL A 17 -12.86 27.72 -12.21
N ALA A 18 -12.24 27.07 -13.20
CA ALA A 18 -11.80 27.73 -14.43
C ALA A 18 -12.95 28.25 -15.30
N THR A 19 -14.11 27.57 -15.33
CA THR A 19 -15.33 28.03 -16.00
C THR A 19 -16.16 29.00 -15.16
N THR A 20 -15.67 29.42 -13.98
CA THR A 20 -16.33 30.34 -13.04
C THR A 20 -17.64 29.82 -12.43
N GLU A 21 -17.91 28.53 -12.54
CA GLU A 21 -19.06 27.86 -11.91
C GLU A 21 -18.87 27.66 -10.41
N LEU A 22 -17.60 27.58 -9.96
CA LEU A 22 -17.22 27.45 -8.55
C LEU A 22 -16.31 28.60 -8.10
N LYS A 23 -16.31 28.85 -6.78
CA LYS A 23 -15.47 29.88 -6.15
C LYS A 23 -14.01 29.44 -6.16
N SER A 24 -13.09 30.42 -6.21
CA SER A 24 -11.64 30.17 -6.20
C SER A 24 -11.16 29.41 -4.97
N LEU A 25 -11.75 29.63 -3.79
CA LEU A 25 -11.42 28.90 -2.54
C LEU A 25 -11.62 27.37 -2.68
N THR A 26 -12.47 26.92 -3.61
CA THR A 26 -12.70 25.50 -3.87
C THR A 26 -11.47 24.83 -4.50
N LEU A 27 -10.52 25.60 -5.04
CA LEU A 27 -9.28 25.09 -5.60
C LEU A 27 -8.38 24.40 -4.54
N ASP A 28 -8.37 24.90 -3.30
CA ASP A 28 -7.63 24.28 -2.19
C ASP A 28 -8.11 22.85 -1.90
N THR A 29 -9.42 22.61 -2.10
CA THR A 29 -10.00 21.28 -1.95
C THR A 29 -9.52 20.34 -3.06
N ALA A 30 -9.39 20.83 -4.30
CA ALA A 30 -8.86 20.02 -5.40
C ALA A 30 -7.39 19.63 -5.13
N TYR A 31 -6.56 20.57 -4.68
CA TYR A 31 -5.16 20.27 -4.32
C TYR A 31 -5.05 19.29 -3.17
N PHE A 32 -5.89 19.42 -2.13
CA PHE A 32 -5.97 18.44 -1.06
C PHE A 32 -6.29 17.04 -1.59
N ILE A 33 -7.29 16.93 -2.48
CA ILE A 33 -7.69 15.66 -3.09
C ILE A 33 -6.53 15.03 -3.86
N ASP A 34 -5.78 15.83 -4.64
CA ASP A 34 -4.62 15.32 -5.38
C ASP A 34 -3.53 14.79 -4.46
N ILE A 35 -3.18 15.53 -3.40
CA ILE A 35 -2.16 15.07 -2.43
C ILE A 35 -2.58 13.74 -1.81
N VAL A 36 -3.83 13.64 -1.36
CA VAL A 36 -4.32 12.41 -0.73
C VAL A 36 -4.39 11.25 -1.73
N LYS A 37 -4.81 11.52 -2.97
CA LYS A 37 -4.89 10.50 -4.03
C LYS A 37 -3.51 9.98 -4.41
N ASN A 38 -2.55 10.88 -4.62
CA ASN A 38 -1.20 10.53 -5.03
C ASN A 38 -0.48 9.76 -3.92
N MET A 39 -0.60 10.22 -2.66
CA MET A 39 -0.12 9.46 -1.49
C MET A 39 -0.73 8.06 -1.43
N PHE A 40 -2.05 7.93 -1.62
CA PHE A 40 -2.71 6.62 -1.55
C PHE A 40 -2.25 5.67 -2.66
N ASP A 41 -2.06 6.16 -3.88
CA ASP A 41 -1.50 5.36 -4.97
C ASP A 41 -0.05 4.94 -4.66
N SER A 42 0.78 5.89 -4.20
CA SER A 42 2.19 5.66 -3.81
C SER A 42 2.34 4.62 -2.71
N ALA A 43 1.43 4.62 -1.73
CA ALA A 43 1.42 3.68 -0.60
C ALA A 43 0.72 2.33 -0.92
N ASN A 44 0.34 2.07 -2.17
CA ASN A 44 -0.38 0.86 -2.56
C ASN A 44 0.03 0.36 -3.96
N SER A 45 1.33 0.40 -4.27
CA SER A 45 1.86 -0.09 -5.54
C SER A 45 1.75 -1.61 -5.64
N LYS A 46 1.06 -2.10 -6.68
CA LYS A 46 0.76 -3.54 -6.85
C LYS A 46 1.49 -4.20 -8.00
N ASN A 47 1.80 -3.43 -9.03
CA ASN A 47 2.38 -3.92 -10.27
C ASN A 47 3.70 -3.20 -10.51
N LEU A 48 4.69 -3.91 -11.06
CA LEU A 48 5.95 -3.30 -11.49
C LEU A 48 5.72 -2.28 -12.62
N TYR A 49 4.83 -2.63 -13.54
CA TYR A 49 4.47 -1.82 -14.70
C TYR A 49 3.01 -1.40 -14.57
N ASP A 50 2.78 -0.21 -14.03
CA ASP A 50 1.46 0.43 -13.99
C ASP A 50 1.46 1.65 -14.91
N PRO A 51 0.40 1.91 -15.69
CA PRO A 51 0.32 3.14 -16.50
C PRO A 51 0.35 4.41 -15.64
N ASN A 52 -0.11 4.35 -14.39
CA ASN A 52 -0.03 5.45 -13.46
C ASN A 52 1.34 5.42 -12.73
N PRO A 53 2.20 6.44 -12.88
CA PRO A 53 3.52 6.46 -12.24
C PRO A 53 3.44 6.41 -10.71
N ASN A 54 2.40 6.96 -10.10
CA ASN A 54 2.20 6.92 -8.65
C ASN A 54 1.86 5.51 -8.14
N ARG A 55 1.47 4.58 -9.00
CA ARG A 55 1.14 3.19 -8.63
C ARG A 55 2.27 2.19 -8.92
N LYS A 56 3.37 2.68 -9.49
CA LYS A 56 4.58 1.89 -9.69
C LYS A 56 5.34 1.74 -8.37
N PRO A 57 6.28 0.78 -8.29
CA PRO A 57 7.10 0.60 -7.11
C PRO A 57 7.91 1.86 -6.78
N MET A 58 8.29 1.99 -5.52
CA MET A 58 9.23 3.01 -5.08
C MET A 58 10.65 2.57 -5.46
N CYS A 59 11.35 3.40 -6.24
CA CYS A 59 12.73 3.18 -6.67
C CYS A 59 13.35 4.50 -7.13
N ASP A 60 14.66 4.52 -7.36
CA ASP A 60 15.40 5.73 -7.77
C ASP A 60 14.96 6.25 -9.16
N LEU A 61 14.46 5.34 -10.02
CA LEU A 61 13.86 5.69 -11.32
C LEU A 61 12.45 6.31 -11.20
N ASN A 62 11.84 6.23 -10.01
CA ASN A 62 10.49 6.74 -9.75
C ASN A 62 10.44 7.57 -8.45
N PRO A 63 11.19 8.69 -8.38
CA PRO A 63 11.31 9.50 -7.16
C PRO A 63 9.99 10.17 -6.77
N GLN A 64 9.06 10.33 -7.71
CA GLN A 64 7.73 10.92 -7.46
C GLN A 64 6.97 10.18 -6.36
N VAL A 65 7.17 8.88 -6.21
CA VAL A 65 6.52 8.09 -5.15
C VAL A 65 6.92 8.59 -3.78
N LEU A 66 8.23 8.84 -3.56
CA LEU A 66 8.76 9.39 -2.32
C LEU A 66 8.26 10.81 -2.08
N GLU A 67 8.31 11.66 -3.11
CA GLU A 67 7.84 13.05 -3.03
C GLU A 67 6.35 13.14 -2.61
N ASN A 68 5.50 12.26 -3.15
CA ASN A 68 4.08 12.19 -2.77
C ASN A 68 3.89 11.85 -1.28
N LEU A 69 4.71 10.95 -0.73
CA LEU A 69 4.66 10.59 0.69
C LEU A 69 5.14 11.75 1.57
N GLU A 70 6.19 12.45 1.17
CA GLU A 70 6.67 13.65 1.87
C GLU A 70 5.65 14.80 1.85
N ASN A 71 5.00 15.03 0.72
CA ASN A 71 3.98 16.06 0.58
C ASN A 71 2.78 15.77 1.48
N ALA A 72 2.33 14.52 1.55
CA ALA A 72 1.29 14.12 2.49
C ALA A 72 1.74 14.27 3.96
N ASN A 73 2.99 13.92 4.27
CA ASN A 73 3.53 14.09 5.61
C ASN A 73 3.52 15.57 6.03
N LYS A 74 4.00 16.48 5.18
CA LYS A 74 3.96 17.94 5.41
C LYS A 74 2.54 18.43 5.66
N LEU A 75 1.57 17.92 4.88
CA LEU A 75 0.15 18.26 5.02
C LEU A 75 -0.44 17.77 6.36
N PHE A 76 -0.24 16.50 6.71
CA PHE A 76 -0.88 15.89 7.88
C PHE A 76 -0.16 16.15 9.20
N LYS A 77 1.13 16.50 9.19
CA LYS A 77 1.91 16.82 10.40
C LYS A 77 1.32 17.96 11.22
N ASN A 78 0.75 18.96 10.54
CA ASN A 78 0.13 20.13 11.16
C ASN A 78 -1.40 20.12 11.07
N ALA A 79 -2.00 19.01 10.60
CA ALA A 79 -3.44 18.94 10.43
C ALA A 79 -4.15 18.78 11.78
N ILE A 80 -5.12 19.65 12.03
CA ILE A 80 -5.95 19.65 13.24
C ILE A 80 -7.43 19.57 12.87
N LYS A 81 -8.26 19.10 13.81
CA LYS A 81 -9.70 19.09 13.63
C LYS A 81 -10.26 20.50 13.86
N GLN A 82 -11.10 21.00 12.95
CA GLN A 82 -11.62 22.38 13.04
C GLN A 82 -12.29 22.75 14.38
N LYS A 83 -12.91 21.77 15.07
CA LYS A 83 -13.59 21.99 16.36
C LYS A 83 -12.81 21.55 17.60
N ASN A 84 -11.72 20.79 17.43
CA ASN A 84 -10.90 20.29 18.54
C ASN A 84 -9.43 20.49 18.17
N ILE A 85 -8.64 21.11 19.05
CA ILE A 85 -7.20 21.38 18.82
C ILE A 85 -6.37 20.07 18.83
N THR A 86 -6.99 18.93 19.13
CA THR A 86 -6.31 17.63 19.11
C THR A 86 -6.19 17.05 17.71
N THR A 87 -5.00 16.58 17.37
CA THR A 87 -4.74 15.83 16.14
C THR A 87 -5.48 14.49 16.18
N PRO A 88 -6.34 14.19 15.19
CA PRO A 88 -6.97 12.89 15.08
C PRO A 88 -5.93 11.76 15.01
N PRO A 89 -6.17 10.60 15.67
CA PRO A 89 -5.25 9.46 15.62
C PRO A 89 -4.95 8.98 14.20
N CYS A 90 -5.90 9.13 13.27
CA CYS A 90 -5.68 8.77 11.87
C CYS A 90 -4.65 9.67 11.17
N PHE A 91 -4.54 10.95 11.52
CA PHE A 91 -3.52 11.84 10.94
C PHE A 91 -2.13 11.51 11.48
N VAL A 92 -2.04 11.20 12.77
CA VAL A 92 -0.81 10.65 13.37
C VAL A 92 -0.40 9.36 12.66
N GLY A 93 -1.37 8.47 12.42
CA GLY A 93 -1.16 7.23 11.66
C GLY A 93 -0.62 7.47 10.26
N ILE A 94 -1.19 8.44 9.52
CA ILE A 94 -0.69 8.80 8.17
C ILE A 94 0.77 9.24 8.24
N VAL A 95 1.11 10.17 9.14
CA VAL A 95 2.49 10.67 9.30
C VAL A 95 3.46 9.54 9.64
N TRP A 96 3.08 8.63 10.54
CA TRP A 96 3.89 7.48 10.89
C TRP A 96 4.07 6.53 9.72
N THR A 97 3.00 6.20 8.99
CA THR A 97 3.06 5.31 7.83
C THR A 97 3.92 5.90 6.71
N THR A 98 3.74 7.18 6.37
CA THR A 98 4.56 7.82 5.33
C THR A 98 6.03 7.87 5.71
N ASN A 99 6.35 8.23 6.96
CA ASN A 99 7.73 8.22 7.46
C ASN A 99 8.34 6.81 7.45
N ALA A 100 7.59 5.81 7.92
CA ALA A 100 8.08 4.44 8.01
C ALA A 100 8.38 3.86 6.63
N ILE A 101 7.54 4.11 5.62
CA ILE A 101 7.79 3.65 4.24
C ILE A 101 9.05 4.32 3.68
N SER A 102 9.18 5.65 3.84
CA SER A 102 10.36 6.39 3.36
C SER A 102 11.64 5.90 4.01
N GLN A 103 11.67 5.79 5.34
CA GLN A 103 12.86 5.35 6.08
C GLN A 103 13.23 3.90 5.77
N LEU A 104 12.24 3.01 5.62
CA LEU A 104 12.47 1.62 5.24
C LEU A 104 13.11 1.54 3.84
N TYR A 105 12.62 2.32 2.88
CA TYR A 105 13.23 2.38 1.56
C TYR A 105 14.69 2.85 1.62
N GLU A 106 14.95 3.94 2.34
CA GLU A 106 16.29 4.50 2.47
C GLU A 106 17.27 3.51 3.13
N SER A 107 16.87 2.86 4.23
CA SER A 107 17.74 1.91 4.94
C SER A 107 18.09 0.71 4.08
N GLU A 108 17.10 0.10 3.43
CA GLU A 108 17.30 -1.09 2.59
C GLU A 108 18.08 -0.76 1.32
N ASN A 109 17.82 0.41 0.70
CA ASN A 109 18.56 0.84 -0.47
C ASN A 109 20.05 1.04 -0.15
N LEU A 110 20.37 1.65 1.00
CA LEU A 110 21.75 1.81 1.45
C LEU A 110 22.45 0.46 1.65
N GLU A 111 21.79 -0.52 2.26
CA GLU A 111 22.34 -1.87 2.47
C GLU A 111 22.58 -2.59 1.14
N ILE A 112 21.66 -2.50 0.19
CA ILE A 112 21.77 -3.16 -1.13
C ILE A 112 22.87 -2.52 -1.98
N VAL A 113 22.96 -1.18 -1.98
CA VAL A 113 24.05 -0.46 -2.66
C VAL A 113 25.40 -0.84 -2.05
N SER A 114 25.48 -0.98 -0.73
CA SER A 114 26.73 -1.35 -0.05
C SER A 114 27.17 -2.80 -0.30
N SER A 115 26.22 -3.70 -0.57
CA SER A 115 26.46 -5.14 -0.75
C SER A 115 26.80 -5.55 -2.19
N SER A 116 27.08 -4.60 -3.09
CA SER A 116 27.69 -4.82 -4.43
C SER A 116 26.89 -5.66 -5.44
N ILE A 117 25.64 -5.99 -5.14
CA ILE A 117 24.72 -6.56 -6.11
C ILE A 117 24.10 -5.38 -6.87
N ASN A 118 24.63 -5.09 -8.05
CA ASN A 118 24.18 -4.06 -8.99
C ASN A 118 22.77 -4.37 -9.56
N LYS A 119 21.78 -4.57 -8.69
CA LYS A 119 20.39 -4.80 -9.06
C LYS A 119 19.58 -3.58 -8.67
N ASP A 120 18.72 -3.15 -9.58
CA ASP A 120 17.77 -2.08 -9.33
C ASP A 120 16.88 -2.46 -8.14
N TYR A 121 17.09 -1.78 -7.01
CA TYR A 121 16.27 -1.97 -5.83
C TYR A 121 14.92 -1.28 -6.02
N PHE A 122 13.85 -1.96 -5.60
CA PHE A 122 12.52 -1.40 -5.59
C PHE A 122 11.69 -1.93 -4.43
N LEU A 123 10.75 -1.12 -3.96
CA LEU A 123 9.86 -1.45 -2.85
C LEU A 123 8.39 -1.45 -3.28
N MET A 124 7.73 -2.59 -3.06
CA MET A 124 6.30 -2.80 -3.34
C MET A 124 5.47 -2.43 -2.11
N THR A 125 4.88 -1.24 -2.11
CA THR A 125 4.20 -0.69 -0.92
C THR A 125 2.88 -1.39 -0.60
N ASN A 126 2.25 -2.10 -1.56
CA ASN A 126 1.06 -2.89 -1.26
C ASN A 126 1.30 -4.02 -0.24
N LYS A 127 2.55 -4.49 -0.09
CA LYS A 127 2.91 -5.58 0.83
C LYS A 127 2.84 -5.17 2.30
N PHE A 128 2.86 -3.87 2.58
CA PHE A 128 2.72 -3.33 3.93
C PHE A 128 1.26 -3.17 4.37
N THR A 129 0.31 -3.50 3.50
CA THR A 129 -1.11 -3.42 3.81
C THR A 129 -1.64 -4.73 4.39
N GLN A 130 -2.63 -4.65 5.26
CA GLN A 130 -3.31 -5.84 5.83
C GLN A 130 -4.30 -6.49 4.84
N ASN A 131 -4.28 -6.10 3.56
CA ASN A 131 -5.25 -6.56 2.57
C ASN A 131 -5.16 -8.08 2.34
N ALA A 132 -3.96 -8.65 2.37
CA ALA A 132 -3.77 -10.10 2.25
C ALA A 132 -4.47 -10.87 3.38
N LEU A 133 -4.37 -10.39 4.62
CA LEU A 133 -5.05 -10.96 5.78
C LEU A 133 -6.58 -10.83 5.67
N ASN A 134 -7.06 -9.65 5.24
CA ASN A 134 -8.50 -9.43 5.04
C ASN A 134 -9.10 -10.33 3.95
N ASN A 135 -8.34 -10.59 2.88
CA ASN A 135 -8.71 -11.53 1.85
C ASN A 135 -8.78 -12.97 2.40
N LEU A 136 -7.79 -13.38 3.19
CA LEU A 136 -7.80 -14.68 3.87
C LEU A 136 -9.03 -14.85 4.78
N PHE A 137 -9.36 -13.85 5.59
CA PHE A 137 -10.56 -13.89 6.43
C PHE A 137 -11.85 -13.97 5.60
N SER A 138 -11.87 -13.38 4.41
CA SER A 138 -13.01 -13.47 3.51
C SER A 138 -13.19 -14.88 2.95
N ILE A 139 -12.09 -15.56 2.58
CA ILE A 139 -12.11 -16.98 2.18
C ILE A 139 -12.66 -17.84 3.32
N MET A 140 -12.22 -17.59 4.55
CA MET A 140 -12.69 -18.34 5.73
C MET A 140 -14.20 -18.16 6.00
N ARG A 141 -14.74 -16.94 5.80
CA ARG A 141 -16.18 -16.66 5.95
C ARG A 141 -17.05 -17.25 4.82
N GLN A 142 -16.46 -17.49 3.65
CA GLN A 142 -17.15 -18.09 2.49
C GLN A 142 -17.11 -19.63 2.50
N LYS A 143 -16.23 -20.22 3.30
CA LYS A 143 -16.11 -21.69 3.39
C LYS A 143 -17.37 -22.26 4.03
N ASN A 144 -17.91 -23.33 3.42
CA ASN A 144 -19.17 -23.98 3.80
C ASN A 144 -20.43 -23.11 3.58
N GLY A 145 -20.40 -22.22 2.58
CA GLY A 145 -21.49 -21.27 2.30
C GLY A 145 -21.27 -19.93 3.03
N TYR A 146 -22.32 -19.13 3.15
CA TYR A 146 -22.21 -17.82 3.81
C TYR A 146 -22.17 -17.98 5.34
N ASN A 147 -20.98 -18.10 5.92
CA ASN A 147 -20.77 -18.10 7.36
C ASN A 147 -20.11 -16.79 7.80
N ARG A 148 -20.94 -15.77 8.00
CA ARG A 148 -20.48 -14.41 8.35
C ARG A 148 -19.56 -14.38 9.58
N ASN A 149 -19.84 -15.23 10.58
CA ASN A 149 -19.15 -15.26 11.87
C ASN A 149 -18.81 -16.70 12.27
N PRO A 150 -17.72 -17.28 11.75
CA PRO A 150 -17.31 -18.63 12.11
C PRO A 150 -16.90 -18.70 13.59
N THR A 151 -17.21 -19.83 14.25
CA THR A 151 -16.68 -20.10 15.59
C THR A 151 -15.17 -20.31 15.55
N ALA A 152 -14.48 -20.17 16.68
CA ALA A 152 -13.04 -20.46 16.76
C ALA A 152 -12.69 -21.88 16.29
N ARG A 153 -13.55 -22.87 16.57
CA ARG A 153 -13.39 -24.25 16.09
C ARG A 153 -13.48 -24.32 14.56
N THR A 154 -14.50 -23.68 13.98
CA THR A 154 -14.67 -23.61 12.53
C THR A 154 -13.49 -22.91 11.87
N PHE A 155 -13.05 -21.79 12.42
CA PHE A 155 -11.88 -21.04 11.95
C PHE A 155 -10.63 -21.92 11.95
N ARG A 156 -10.33 -22.59 13.07
CA ARG A 156 -9.17 -23.49 13.20
C ARG A 156 -9.20 -24.62 12.16
N CYS A 157 -10.35 -25.28 11.99
CA CYS A 157 -10.52 -26.33 10.99
C CYS A 157 -10.37 -25.78 9.55
N CYS A 158 -10.90 -24.60 9.27
CA CYS A 158 -10.77 -23.95 7.97
C CYS A 158 -9.32 -23.58 7.66
N PHE A 159 -8.64 -22.96 8.62
CA PHE A 159 -7.24 -22.57 8.52
C PHE A 159 -6.34 -23.78 8.28
N GLY A 160 -6.48 -24.83 9.12
CA GLY A 160 -5.71 -26.06 8.95
C GLY A 160 -5.89 -26.67 7.56
N HIS A 161 -7.13 -26.72 7.06
CA HIS A 161 -7.38 -27.21 5.70
C HIS A 161 -6.76 -26.34 4.60
N ILE A 162 -6.80 -25.00 4.74
CA ILE A 162 -6.15 -24.09 3.78
C ILE A 162 -4.63 -24.34 3.79
N CYS A 163 -4.01 -24.43 4.97
CA CYS A 163 -2.59 -24.71 5.09
C CYS A 163 -2.22 -26.06 4.47
N THR A 164 -2.95 -27.13 4.80
CA THR A 164 -2.71 -28.46 4.24
C THR A 164 -2.84 -28.44 2.71
N TYR A 165 -3.89 -27.82 2.16
CA TYR A 165 -4.07 -27.73 0.72
C TYR A 165 -2.94 -26.95 0.03
N SER A 166 -2.56 -25.78 0.57
CA SER A 166 -1.49 -24.96 0.02
C SER A 166 -0.11 -25.63 0.11
N LEU A 167 0.18 -26.34 1.22
CA LEU A 167 1.44 -27.05 1.42
C LEU A 167 1.53 -28.35 0.61
N MET A 168 0.41 -29.04 0.40
CA MET A 168 0.35 -30.25 -0.44
C MET A 168 0.37 -29.92 -1.93
N SER A 169 0.04 -28.68 -2.30
CA SER A 169 0.21 -28.15 -3.66
C SER A 169 1.68 -27.82 -3.91
N CYS A 170 2.57 -28.81 -3.84
CA CYS A 170 3.94 -28.69 -4.33
C CYS A 170 3.88 -28.45 -5.84
N GLY A 171 4.07 -27.21 -6.25
CA GLY A 171 4.13 -26.83 -7.66
C GLY A 171 5.37 -27.41 -8.32
N SER A 172 5.13 -28.33 -9.25
CA SER A 172 5.99 -28.68 -10.38
C SER A 172 6.99 -27.58 -10.78
N ASN A 173 8.28 -27.92 -10.77
CA ASN A 173 9.44 -27.29 -11.46
C ASN A 173 9.64 -25.75 -11.39
N CYS A 174 8.85 -24.98 -10.64
CA CYS A 174 8.93 -23.50 -10.63
C CYS A 174 8.77 -22.87 -9.23
N SER A 175 8.99 -23.60 -8.14
CA SER A 175 9.09 -23.02 -6.80
C SER A 175 10.46 -22.38 -6.57
N ASN A 176 10.55 -21.25 -5.87
CA ASN A 176 11.83 -20.56 -5.57
C ASN A 176 12.70 -21.27 -4.51
N CYS A 177 12.37 -22.51 -4.16
CA CYS A 177 13.16 -23.31 -3.23
C CYS A 177 14.53 -23.58 -3.86
N GLU A 178 15.58 -23.05 -3.24
CA GLU A 178 16.95 -23.44 -3.54
C GLU A 178 17.14 -24.92 -3.16
N LEU A 179 17.99 -25.64 -3.89
CA LEU A 179 18.35 -27.01 -3.53
C LEU A 179 19.15 -26.95 -2.23
N ASP A 180 18.70 -27.68 -1.20
CA ASP A 180 19.48 -27.86 0.01
C ASP A 180 20.82 -28.52 -0.38
N GLU A 181 21.95 -27.90 -0.06
CA GLU A 181 23.27 -28.53 -0.18
C GLU A 181 23.42 -29.63 0.87
N GLU A 182 22.75 -30.77 0.67
CA GLU A 182 23.20 -32.03 1.26
C GLU A 182 24.36 -32.55 0.42
N GLY A 183 25.57 -32.07 0.74
CA GLY A 183 26.80 -32.73 0.32
C GLY A 183 26.84 -34.15 0.91
N PRO A 184 27.21 -35.18 0.14
CA PRO A 184 27.40 -36.51 0.70
C PRO A 184 28.59 -36.46 1.67
N LEU A 185 28.32 -36.80 2.93
CA LEU A 185 29.37 -37.18 3.87
C LEU A 185 30.05 -38.45 3.33
N ALA A 186 31.17 -38.27 2.64
CA ALA A 186 32.16 -39.31 2.37
C ALA A 186 33.28 -39.25 3.40
#